data_AF-A0A1E4T0W9-F1
#
_entry.id   AF-A0A1E4T0W9-F1
#
_cell.length_a   1.000
_cell.length_b   1.000
_cell.length_c   1.000
_cell.angle_alpha   90.00
_cell.angle_beta   90.00
_cell.angle_gamma   90.00
#
_symmetry.space_group_name_H-M   'P 1'
#
loop_
_entity.id
_entity.type
_entity.pdbx_description
1 polymer ?
#
loop_
_entity_poly.entity_id
_entity_poly.type
_entity_poly.pdbx_seq_one_letter_code
_entity_poly.pdbx_strand_id
1 'polypeptide(L)'
;MPEPTSKNEYDKLKKKLKESLAKKKELDKKLTKLEEDIFNKETKYLSDGINHGNIIKGFENFTKNVSGTSASRTKKIQFTDEDRIFSLSSATYVRHLKKINSGQATGSLNSSVALLDDDMEDADSESNNTPKKKK
;
A
#
# COMPACT_ATOMS: atom_id res chain seq x y z
N MET A 1 -20.19 43.09 -23.44
CA MET A 1 -19.45 42.49 -22.30
C MET A 1 -20.37 41.48 -21.64
N PRO A 2 -19.88 40.34 -21.10
CA PRO A 2 -18.49 39.87 -20.90
C PRO A 2 -18.21 38.46 -21.50
N GLU A 3 -16.93 38.10 -21.72
CA GLU A 3 -16.47 36.67 -21.77
C GLU A 3 -15.01 36.55 -21.31
N PRO A 4 -14.76 36.29 -20.01
CA PRO A 4 -13.55 35.62 -19.57
C PRO A 4 -13.88 34.44 -18.64
N THR A 5 -14.80 33.57 -19.06
CA THR A 5 -15.21 32.39 -18.27
C THR A 5 -14.20 31.25 -18.41
N SER A 6 -13.82 30.91 -19.64
CA SER A 6 -12.95 29.75 -19.96
C SER A 6 -11.58 29.76 -19.27
N LYS A 7 -10.86 30.90 -19.27
CA LYS A 7 -9.51 30.96 -18.65
C LYS A 7 -9.57 30.85 -17.13
N ASN A 8 -10.56 31.52 -16.51
CA ASN A 8 -10.77 31.44 -15.07
C ASN A 8 -11.23 30.04 -14.63
N GLU A 9 -12.04 29.35 -15.43
CA GLU A 9 -12.42 27.96 -15.20
C GLU A 9 -11.24 27.01 -15.32
N TYR A 10 -10.40 27.19 -16.35
CA TYR A 10 -9.17 26.42 -16.52
C TYR A 10 -8.24 26.54 -15.32
N ASP A 11 -8.00 27.77 -14.83
CA ASP A 11 -7.12 28.00 -13.68
C ASP A 11 -7.69 27.39 -12.39
N LYS A 12 -9.02 27.45 -12.20
CA LYS A 12 -9.71 26.76 -11.08
C LYS A 12 -9.54 25.24 -11.19
N LEU A 13 -9.72 24.67 -12.37
CA LEU A 13 -9.60 23.23 -12.60
C LEU A 13 -8.16 22.75 -12.37
N LYS A 14 -7.17 23.51 -12.85
CA LYS A 14 -5.74 23.26 -12.62
C LYS A 14 -5.38 23.29 -11.14
N LYS A 15 -5.93 24.25 -10.38
CA LYS A 15 -5.74 24.31 -8.92
C LYS A 15 -6.36 23.09 -8.23
N LYS A 16 -7.61 22.75 -8.56
CA LYS A 16 -8.31 21.57 -8.01
C LYS A 16 -7.57 20.27 -8.29
N LEU A 17 -7.01 20.13 -9.49
CA LEU A 17 -6.21 18.96 -9.87
C LEU A 17 -4.96 18.86 -8.98
N LYS A 18 -4.21 19.95 -8.80
CA LYS A 18 -3.02 19.99 -7.93
C LYS A 18 -3.36 19.61 -6.48
N GLU A 19 -4.45 20.15 -5.94
CA GLU A 19 -4.93 19.82 -4.59
C GLU A 19 -5.32 18.35 -4.48
N SER A 20 -6.02 17.81 -5.49
CA SER A 20 -6.41 16.40 -5.53
C SER A 20 -5.19 15.47 -5.60
N LEU A 21 -4.17 15.82 -6.37
CA LEU A 21 -2.91 15.07 -6.45
C LEU A 21 -2.15 15.09 -5.13
N ALA A 22 -2.07 16.26 -4.47
CA ALA A 22 -1.45 16.37 -3.15
C ALA A 22 -2.19 15.51 -2.11
N LYS A 23 -3.52 15.57 -2.11
CA LYS A 23 -4.36 14.75 -1.22
C LYS A 23 -4.19 13.26 -1.50
N LYS A 24 -4.13 12.85 -2.77
CA LYS A 24 -3.84 11.45 -3.16
C LYS A 24 -2.51 11.00 -2.53
N LYS A 25 -1.43 11.77 -2.74
CA LYS A 25 -0.10 11.46 -2.18
C LYS A 25 -0.11 11.36 -0.65
N GLU A 26 -0.90 12.18 0.04
CA GLU A 26 -1.04 12.10 1.50
C GLU A 26 -1.78 10.82 1.94
N LEU A 27 -2.88 10.47 1.26
CA LEU A 27 -3.63 9.26 1.54
C LEU A 27 -2.79 8.00 1.28
N ASP A 28 -2.01 7.99 0.19
CA ASP A 28 -1.12 6.88 -0.14
C ASP A 28 -0.08 6.66 0.98
N LYS A 29 0.52 7.73 1.52
CA LYS A 29 1.44 7.65 2.67
C LYS A 29 0.76 7.10 3.92
N LYS A 30 -0.47 7.54 4.21
CA LYS A 30 -1.25 7.06 5.35
C LYS A 30 -1.58 5.58 5.21
N LEU A 31 -1.93 5.15 4.00
CA LEU A 31 -2.19 3.75 3.68
C LEU A 31 -0.96 2.89 3.96
N THR A 32 0.21 3.25 3.42
CA THR A 32 1.46 2.51 3.66
C THR A 32 1.78 2.38 5.14
N LYS A 33 1.65 3.48 5.90
CA LYS A 33 1.90 3.46 7.35
C LYS A 33 0.96 2.50 8.08
N LEU A 34 -0.32 2.51 7.71
CA LEU A 34 -1.33 1.65 8.34
C LEU A 34 -1.08 0.17 8.00
N GLU A 35 -0.66 -0.13 6.78
CA GLU A 35 -0.28 -1.49 6.37
C GLU A 35 0.93 -2.00 7.16
N GLU A 36 1.95 -1.17 7.37
CA GLU A 36 3.10 -1.49 8.22
C GLU A 36 2.68 -1.74 9.67
N ASP A 37 1.81 -0.89 10.22
CA ASP A 37 1.27 -1.05 11.56
C ASP A 37 0.48 -2.35 11.73
N ILE A 38 -0.31 -2.74 10.71
CA ILE A 38 -1.03 -4.03 10.70
C ILE A 38 -0.02 -5.18 10.73
N PHE A 39 0.97 -5.18 9.83
CA PHE A 39 1.96 -6.23 9.73
C PHE A 39 2.74 -6.44 11.04
N ASN A 40 3.12 -5.34 11.70
CA ASN A 40 3.82 -5.37 12.97
C ASN A 40 2.93 -5.94 14.09
N LYS A 41 1.66 -5.53 14.15
CA LYS A 41 0.69 -6.05 15.13
C LYS A 41 0.39 -7.52 14.92
N GLU A 42 0.25 -7.97 13.68
CA GLU A 42 0.10 -9.39 13.36
C GLU A 42 1.30 -10.20 13.83
N THR A 43 2.52 -9.73 13.52
CA THR A 43 3.75 -10.40 13.96
C THR A 43 3.77 -10.55 15.48
N LYS A 44 3.45 -9.49 16.22
CA LYS A 44 3.38 -9.52 17.68
C LYS A 44 2.30 -10.49 18.17
N TYR A 45 1.07 -10.37 17.67
CA TYR A 45 -0.06 -11.18 18.12
C TYR A 45 0.16 -12.67 17.85
N LEU A 46 0.70 -13.03 16.68
CA LEU A 46 0.91 -14.42 16.29
C LEU A 46 2.12 -15.04 16.98
N SER A 47 3.12 -14.24 17.36
CA SER A 47 4.23 -14.68 18.21
C SER A 47 3.78 -14.96 19.64
N ASP A 48 2.94 -14.10 20.22
CA ASP A 48 2.44 -14.25 21.59
C ASP A 48 1.37 -15.36 21.72
N GLY A 49 0.56 -15.57 20.67
CA GLY A 49 -0.58 -16.48 20.64
C GLY A 49 -0.26 -17.98 20.45
N ILE A 50 1.03 -18.35 20.36
CA ILE A 50 1.46 -19.74 20.06
C ILE A 50 0.95 -20.74 21.12
N ASN A 51 0.87 -20.32 22.39
CA ASN A 51 0.55 -21.21 23.51
C ASN A 51 -0.93 -21.22 23.91
N HIS A 52 -1.66 -20.13 23.66
CA HIS A 52 -3.03 -19.94 24.17
C HIS A 52 -4.11 -20.07 23.10
N GLY A 53 -3.71 -20.22 21.83
CA GLY A 53 -4.60 -20.13 20.68
C GLY A 53 -4.66 -18.71 20.11
N ASN A 54 -5.14 -18.59 18.88
CA ASN A 54 -5.21 -17.34 18.15
C ASN A 54 -6.47 -17.28 17.27
N ILE A 55 -6.86 -16.09 16.82
CA ILE A 55 -8.07 -15.90 16.00
C ILE A 55 -8.05 -16.67 14.67
N ILE A 56 -6.88 -17.12 14.22
CA ILE A 56 -6.68 -17.73 12.90
C ILE A 56 -6.90 -19.24 12.96
N LYS A 57 -6.38 -19.89 14.01
CA LYS A 57 -6.43 -21.35 14.20
C LYS A 57 -7.35 -21.77 15.35
N GLY A 58 -7.91 -20.83 16.09
CA GLY A 58 -8.85 -21.05 17.18
C GLY A 58 -8.21 -21.10 18.58
N PHE A 59 -9.08 -21.17 19.59
CA PHE A 59 -8.74 -21.16 21.02
C PHE A 59 -8.96 -22.51 21.71
N GLU A 60 -8.97 -23.61 20.95
CA GLU A 60 -9.26 -24.95 21.48
C GLU A 60 -8.26 -25.40 22.58
N ASN A 61 -7.06 -24.82 22.60
CA ASN A 61 -6.04 -25.09 23.61
C ASN A 61 -6.33 -24.41 24.96
N PHE A 62 -7.20 -23.41 25.01
CA PHE A 62 -7.54 -22.70 26.24
C PHE A 62 -8.28 -23.60 27.24
N THR A 63 -9.16 -24.47 26.75
CA THR A 63 -9.97 -25.38 27.59
C THR A 63 -9.23 -26.67 27.94
N LYS A 64 -8.33 -27.15 27.06
CA LYS A 64 -7.57 -28.39 27.27
C LYS A 64 -6.50 -28.28 28.35
N ASN A 65 -5.90 -27.10 28.55
CA ASN A 65 -4.96 -26.86 29.64
C ASN A 65 -5.59 -26.96 31.04
N VAL A 66 -6.92 -26.84 31.16
CA VAL A 66 -7.64 -26.93 32.44
C VAL A 66 -7.92 -28.38 32.85
N SER A 67 -8.00 -29.32 31.89
CA SER A 67 -8.42 -30.72 32.16
C SER A 67 -7.29 -31.75 32.21
N GLY A 68 -6.02 -31.34 32.21
CA GLY A 68 -4.87 -32.21 32.56
C GLY A 68 -4.64 -33.47 31.71
N THR A 69 -5.40 -33.70 30.64
CA THR A 69 -5.48 -35.00 29.94
C THR A 69 -5.31 -34.86 28.43
N SER A 70 -4.22 -34.23 27.96
CA SER A 70 -3.62 -34.60 26.66
C SER A 70 -2.24 -33.97 26.50
N ALA A 71 -1.21 -34.71 26.89
CA ALA A 71 0.18 -34.43 26.53
C ALA A 71 0.52 -34.86 25.08
N SER A 72 -0.48 -35.10 24.23
CA SER A 72 -0.27 -35.58 22.86
C SER A 72 -0.75 -34.55 21.84
N ARG A 73 0.22 -33.90 21.19
CA ARG A 73 0.10 -33.02 20.01
C ARG A 73 -0.10 -31.51 20.24
N THR A 74 0.55 -30.91 21.23
CA THR A 74 1.01 -29.52 21.09
C THR A 74 2.10 -29.45 20.02
N LYS A 75 1.73 -29.69 18.75
CA LYS A 75 2.54 -29.22 17.63
C LYS A 75 2.62 -27.73 17.82
N LYS A 76 3.81 -27.22 18.18
CA LYS A 76 4.09 -25.77 18.19
C LYS A 76 3.47 -25.20 16.94
N ILE A 77 2.45 -24.37 17.10
CA ILE A 77 1.74 -23.77 16.00
C ILE A 77 2.76 -22.88 15.31
N GLN A 78 3.33 -23.37 14.21
CA GLN A 78 4.26 -22.60 13.43
C GLN A 78 3.46 -21.57 12.67
N PHE A 79 3.86 -20.32 12.85
CA PHE A 79 3.31 -19.20 12.14
C PHE A 79 3.90 -19.17 10.73
N THR A 80 3.03 -19.09 9.73
CA THR A 80 3.40 -18.95 8.32
C THR A 80 2.94 -17.60 7.79
N ASP A 81 3.56 -17.08 6.74
CA ASP A 81 3.10 -15.82 6.14
C ASP A 81 1.69 -15.92 5.56
N GLU A 82 1.22 -17.13 5.25
CA GLU A 82 -0.18 -17.41 4.85
C GLU A 82 -1.17 -17.16 5.99
N ASP A 83 -0.72 -17.21 7.25
CA ASP A 83 -1.53 -16.87 8.42
C ASP A 83 -1.65 -15.34 8.62
N ARG A 84 -1.08 -14.48 7.77
CA ARG A 84 -1.20 -13.02 7.90
C ARG A 84 -2.47 -12.47 7.25
N ILE A 85 -3.63 -12.95 7.70
CA ILE A 85 -4.91 -12.69 7.03
C ILE A 85 -5.29 -11.20 6.92
N PHE A 86 -4.85 -10.35 7.86
CA PHE A 86 -5.13 -8.91 7.80
C PHE A 86 -4.21 -8.23 6.79
N SER A 87 -2.93 -8.56 6.75
CA SER A 87 -2.03 -8.07 5.69
C SER A 87 -2.48 -8.56 4.30
N LEU A 88 -2.85 -9.84 4.19
CA LEU A 88 -3.34 -10.45 2.94
C LEU A 88 -4.67 -9.85 2.46
N SER A 89 -5.42 -9.16 3.32
CA SER A 89 -6.64 -8.44 2.92
C SER A 89 -6.36 -7.17 2.10
N SER A 90 -5.12 -6.65 2.11
CA SER A 90 -4.74 -5.52 1.26
C SER A 90 -4.25 -6.00 -0.11
N ALA A 91 -4.92 -5.54 -1.17
CA ALA A 91 -4.48 -5.78 -2.55
C ALA A 91 -3.11 -5.15 -2.84
N THR A 92 -2.79 -4.02 -2.20
CA THR A 92 -1.48 -3.34 -2.32
C THR A 92 -0.39 -4.22 -1.71
N TYR A 93 -0.64 -4.77 -0.52
CA TYR A 93 0.28 -5.70 0.13
C TYR A 93 0.49 -6.98 -0.68
N VAL A 94 -0.59 -7.61 -1.17
CA VAL A 94 -0.49 -8.83 -2.01
C VAL A 94 0.30 -8.57 -3.29
N ARG A 95 0.11 -7.41 -3.93
CA ARG A 95 0.88 -7.01 -5.11
C ARG A 95 2.37 -6.86 -4.77
N HIS A 96 2.68 -6.24 -3.63
CA HIS A 96 4.05 -6.10 -3.14
C HIS A 96 4.71 -7.45 -2.89
N LEU A 97 4.02 -8.36 -2.20
CA LEU A 97 4.50 -9.71 -1.92
C LEU A 97 4.78 -10.51 -3.20
N LYS A 98 3.87 -10.44 -4.19
CA LYS A 98 4.08 -11.06 -5.50
C LYS A 98 5.31 -10.50 -6.22
N LYS A 99 5.53 -9.18 -6.15
CA LYS A 99 6.69 -8.52 -6.77
C LYS A 99 8.01 -8.99 -6.14
N ILE A 100 8.06 -9.09 -4.81
CA ILE A 100 9.20 -9.66 -4.08
C ILE A 100 9.45 -11.11 -4.54
N ASN A 101 8.40 -11.94 -4.56
CA ASN A 101 8.52 -13.36 -4.91
C ASN A 101 8.89 -13.58 -6.39
N SER A 102 8.54 -12.66 -7.27
CA SER A 102 8.91 -12.69 -8.70
C SER A 102 10.37 -12.26 -8.97
N GLY A 103 11.15 -11.93 -7.93
CA GLY A 103 12.54 -11.46 -8.08
C GLY A 103 12.67 -10.05 -8.68
N GLN A 104 11.56 -9.31 -8.81
CA GLN A 104 11.51 -7.99 -9.45
C GLN A 104 11.52 -6.81 -8.45
N ALA A 105 11.76 -7.04 -7.16
CA ALA A 105 11.84 -5.97 -6.16
C ALA A 105 13.05 -6.11 -5.24
N THR A 106 13.95 -5.13 -5.31
CA THR A 106 14.90 -4.79 -4.23
C THR A 106 14.10 -4.29 -3.01
N GLY A 107 14.33 -4.87 -1.84
CA GLY A 107 13.49 -4.75 -0.62
C GLY A 107 13.29 -3.34 -0.06
N SER A 108 12.39 -2.57 -0.68
CA SER A 108 11.88 -1.32 -0.12
C SER A 108 10.36 -1.21 -0.33
N LEU A 109 9.64 -1.12 0.79
CA LEU A 109 8.19 -0.85 0.89
C LEU A 109 7.81 0.52 0.31
N ASN A 110 8.80 1.36 -0.02
CA ASN A 110 8.61 2.69 -0.60
C ASN A 110 8.34 2.66 -2.12
N SER A 111 8.40 1.51 -2.80
CA SER A 111 8.29 1.46 -4.27
C SER A 111 6.86 1.43 -4.83
N SER A 112 5.82 1.45 -3.98
CA SER A 112 4.41 1.49 -4.42
C SER A 112 4.10 2.73 -5.27
N VAL A 113 4.88 3.81 -5.11
CA VAL A 113 4.71 5.08 -5.84
C VAL A 113 5.59 5.21 -7.09
N ALA A 114 6.69 4.45 -7.21
CA ALA A 114 7.67 4.66 -8.27
C ALA A 114 7.24 4.10 -9.64
N LEU A 115 6.25 3.20 -9.68
CA LEU A 115 5.80 2.54 -10.93
C LEU A 115 4.45 3.05 -11.47
N LEU A 116 3.95 4.18 -10.95
CA LEU A 116 2.85 4.91 -11.58
C LEU A 116 3.33 6.10 -12.43
N ASP A 117 4.65 6.33 -12.51
CA ASP A 117 5.28 7.46 -13.21
C ASP A 117 6.00 7.07 -14.53
N ASP A 118 5.87 5.83 -15.04
CA ASP A 118 6.67 5.33 -16.18
C ASP A 118 5.99 5.37 -17.57
N ASP A 119 4.87 6.08 -17.76
CA ASP A 119 4.24 6.24 -19.09
C ASP A 119 3.78 7.70 -19.35
N MET A 120 4.68 8.67 -19.21
CA MET A 120 4.50 9.96 -19.85
C MET A 120 5.82 10.40 -20.47
N GLU A 121 6.09 9.90 -21.69
CA GLU A 121 7.11 10.46 -22.54
C GLU A 121 6.82 11.96 -22.74
N ASP A 122 7.72 12.80 -22.23
CA ASP A 122 7.78 14.23 -22.51
C ASP A 122 8.06 14.43 -24.01
N ALA A 123 6.98 14.53 -24.80
CA ALA A 123 7.05 15.09 -26.14
C ALA A 123 6.99 16.62 -26.06
N ASP A 124 8.12 17.23 -25.71
CA ASP A 124 8.35 18.66 -25.93
C ASP A 124 8.32 18.95 -27.44
N SER A 125 7.19 19.46 -27.95
CA SER A 125 7.13 20.11 -29.25
C SER A 125 6.95 21.63 -29.07
N GLU A 126 8.05 22.33 -28.79
CA GLU A 126 8.12 23.77 -29.05
C GLU A 126 8.07 24.00 -30.57
N SER A 127 6.95 24.53 -31.07
CA SER A 127 6.90 25.10 -32.41
C SER A 127 6.24 26.48 -32.42
N ASN A 128 6.99 27.41 -33.02
CA ASN A 128 6.59 28.69 -33.60
C ASN A 128 6.36 29.89 -32.65
N ASN A 129 7.26 30.89 -32.75
CA ASN A 129 7.01 31.99 -33.69
C ASN A 129 8.25 32.90 -33.89
N THR A 130 8.72 33.01 -35.14
CA THR A 130 9.60 34.11 -35.58
C THR A 130 8.83 35.42 -35.67
N PRO A 131 9.49 36.58 -35.47
CA PRO A 131 9.25 37.68 -36.39
C PRO A 131 10.53 38.31 -36.95
N LYS A 132 10.52 38.46 -38.26
CA LYS A 132 11.48 39.18 -39.11
C LYS A 132 11.75 40.60 -38.59
N LYS A 133 13.01 41.04 -38.58
CA LYS A 133 13.34 42.46 -38.74
C LYS A 133 14.45 42.68 -39.77
N LYS A 134 14.07 43.50 -40.75
CA LYS A 134 14.86 44.07 -41.83
C LYS A 134 16.10 44.80 -41.30
N LYS A 135 17.19 44.71 -42.03
CA LYS A 135 18.08 45.84 -42.27
C LYS A 135 18.71 45.72 -43.65
#